data_AF-A0A356KR70-F1
#
_entry.id   AF-A0A356KR70-F1
#
_cell.length_a   1.000
_cell.length_b   1.000
_cell.length_c   1.000
_cell.angle_alpha   90.00
_cell.angle_beta   90.00
_cell.angle_gamma   90.00
#
_symmetry.space_group_name_H-M   'P 1'
#
loop_
_entity.id
_entity.type
_entity.pdbx_description
1 polymer ?
#
loop_
_entity_poly.entity_id
_entity_poly.type
_entity_poly.pdbx_seq_one_letter_code
_entity_poly.pdbx_strand_id
1 'polypeptide(L)'
;GSIDAAIEAIKQGACDFQQKPFRLEVVEAALEQALRSRRLAQRTQAFAEPELRGMEWGSSSAMRAVQRDLERVAPTPVSVLILGESGVGKELLA
;
A
#
# COMPACT_ATOMS: atom_id res chain seq x y z
N GLY A 1 -29.40 17.34 11.06
CA GLY A 1 -28.61 17.34 9.81
C GLY A 1 -29.15 16.28 8.89
N SER A 2 -29.34 16.57 7.60
CA SER A 2 -29.92 15.63 6.62
C SER A 2 -29.04 14.39 6.42
N ILE A 3 -29.67 13.27 6.08
CA ILE A 3 -29.04 12.02 5.63
C ILE A 3 -28.11 12.28 4.42
N ASP A 4 -28.44 13.26 3.57
CA ASP A 4 -27.63 13.60 2.40
C ASP A 4 -26.22 14.07 2.77
N ALA A 5 -26.09 14.83 3.86
CA ALA A 5 -24.80 15.27 4.37
C ALA A 5 -23.97 14.12 4.96
N ALA A 6 -24.64 13.11 5.51
CA ALA A 6 -23.99 11.89 5.99
C ALA A 6 -23.37 11.10 4.83
N ILE A 7 -24.13 10.93 3.76
CA ILE A 7 -23.69 10.23 2.55
C ILE A 7 -22.51 10.95 1.92
N GLU A 8 -22.56 12.28 1.83
CA GLU A 8 -21.48 13.07 1.27
C GLU A 8 -20.20 12.98 2.11
N ALA A 9 -20.31 12.98 3.44
CA ALA A 9 -19.16 12.82 4.33
C ALA A 9 -18.46 11.46 4.12
N ILE A 10 -19.23 10.37 4.04
CA ILE A 10 -18.66 9.03 3.78
C ILE A 10 -17.98 8.98 2.41
N LYS A 11 -18.58 9.56 1.37
CA LYS A 11 -17.97 9.65 0.02
C LYS A 11 -16.66 10.44 0.02
N GLN A 12 -16.54 11.45 0.86
CA GLN A 12 -15.31 12.23 1.03
C GLN A 12 -14.27 11.56 1.93
N GLY A 13 -14.51 10.33 2.38
CA GLY A 13 -13.56 9.53 3.14
C GLY A 13 -13.73 9.63 4.66
N ALA A 14 -14.86 10.13 5.15
CA ALA A 14 -15.17 10.02 6.58
C ALA A 14 -15.34 8.54 6.96
N CYS A 15 -14.75 8.15 8.09
CA CYS A 15 -14.83 6.77 8.57
C CYS A 15 -16.21 6.41 9.12
N ASP A 16 -16.95 7.38 9.67
CA ASP A 16 -18.30 7.19 10.21
C ASP A 16 -19.03 8.54 10.28
N PHE A 17 -20.37 8.51 10.34
CA PHE A 17 -21.22 9.68 10.54
C PHE A 17 -22.23 9.41 11.65
N GLN A 18 -22.24 10.26 12.69
CA GLN A 18 -23.19 10.14 13.80
C GLN A 18 -24.15 11.32 13.86
N GLN A 19 -25.46 11.02 13.79
CA GLN A 19 -26.51 12.01 13.89
C GLN A 19 -26.86 12.24 15.37
N LYS A 20 -26.94 13.52 15.78
CA LYS A 20 -27.44 13.86 17.11
C LYS A 20 -28.95 13.58 17.23
N PRO A 21 -29.42 13.09 18.39
CA PRO A 21 -28.65 12.68 19.57
C PRO A 21 -28.00 11.30 19.38
N PHE A 22 -26.72 11.17 19.74
CA PHE A 22 -25.96 9.92 19.63
C PHE A 22 -25.60 9.39 21.03
N ARG A 23 -25.34 8.07 21.11
CA ARG A 23 -24.84 7.42 22.32
C ARG A 23 -23.31 7.45 22.30
N LEU A 24 -22.69 7.84 23.42
CA LEU A 24 -21.22 7.91 23.55
C LEU A 24 -20.55 6.56 23.26
N GLU A 25 -21.15 5.46 23.70
CA GLU A 25 -20.70 4.08 23.45
C GLU A 25 -20.50 3.78 21.95
N VAL A 26 -21.37 4.33 21.09
CA VAL A 26 -21.30 4.11 19.64
C VAL A 26 -20.13 4.90 19.04
N VAL A 27 -19.87 6.11 19.55
CA VAL A 27 -18.74 6.94 19.12
C VAL A 27 -17.41 6.31 19.56
N GLU A 28 -17.36 5.77 20.77
CA GLU A 28 -16.17 5.07 21.28
C GLU A 28 -15.85 3.84 20.43
N ALA A 29 -16.84 3.00 20.11
CA ALA A 29 -16.66 1.85 19.24
C ALA A 29 -16.19 2.24 17.81
N ALA A 30 -16.76 3.30 17.25
CA ALA A 30 -16.36 3.81 15.93
C ALA A 30 -14.91 4.33 15.95
N LEU A 31 -14.51 5.02 17.02
CA LEU A 31 -13.14 5.54 17.20
C LEU A 31 -12.12 4.39 17.33
N GLU A 32 -12.43 3.38 18.13
CA GLU A 32 -11.58 2.19 18.28
C GLU A 32 -11.36 1.49 16.94
N GLN A 33 -12.43 1.33 16.16
CA GLN A 33 -12.35 0.71 14.84
C GLN A 33 -11.52 1.55 13.87
N ALA A 34 -11.71 2.87 13.85
CA ALA A 34 -10.92 3.77 13.01
C ALA A 34 -9.42 3.73 13.36
N LEU A 35 -9.08 3.72 14.66
CA LEU A 35 -7.70 3.61 15.12
C LEU A 35 -7.08 2.26 14.77
N ARG A 36 -7.85 1.16 14.86
CA ARG A 36 -7.40 -0.18 14.47
C ARG A 36 -7.09 -0.25 12.98
N SER A 37 -8.00 0.22 12.14
CA SER A 37 -7.82 0.30 10.69
C SER A 37 -6.61 1.14 10.31
N ARG A 38 -6.42 2.30 10.96
CA ARG A 38 -5.24 3.15 10.74
C ARG A 38 -3.94 2.44 11.12
N ARG A 39 -3.88 1.78 12.27
CA ARG A 39 -2.69 1.03 12.71
C ARG A 39 -2.35 -0.11 11.73
N LEU A 40 -3.36 -0.81 11.23
CA LEU A 40 -3.15 -1.88 10.26
C LEU A 40 -2.64 -1.32 8.92
N ALA A 41 -3.25 -0.24 8.42
CA ALA A 41 -2.80 0.44 7.21
C ALA A 41 -1.37 0.97 7.32
N GLN A 42 -0.99 1.55 8.47
CA GLN A 42 0.38 2.01 8.73
C GLN A 42 1.38 0.87 8.74
N ARG A 43 1.03 -0.30 9.30
CA ARG A 43 1.89 -1.49 9.27
C ARG A 43 2.08 -1.99 7.85
N THR A 44 1.00 -2.13 7.07
CA THR A 44 1.10 -2.54 5.67
C THR A 44 1.90 -1.53 4.84
N GLN A 45 1.79 -0.24 5.13
CA GLN A 45 2.57 0.79 4.44
C GLN A 45 4.06 0.73 4.79
N ALA A 46 4.41 0.42 6.04
CA ALA A 46 5.80 0.19 6.46
C ALA A 46 6.43 -1.06 5.80
N PHE A 47 5.62 -2.05 5.39
CA PHE A 47 6.08 -3.20 4.60
C PHE A 47 5.98 -2.97 3.09
N ALA A 48 5.25 -1.95 2.64
CA ALA A 48 5.01 -1.64 1.23
C ALA A 48 5.86 -0.50 0.69
N GLU A 49 6.59 0.24 1.54
CA GLU A 49 7.72 1.05 1.11
C GLU A 49 8.91 0.10 0.88
N PRO A 50 9.14 -0.35 -0.35
CA PRO A 50 10.14 -1.36 -0.58
C PRO A 50 11.50 -0.69 -0.47
N GLU A 51 12.48 -1.45 -0.01
CA GLU A 51 13.92 -1.16 -0.08
C GLU A 51 14.41 -0.74 -1.49
N LEU A 52 13.54 -0.80 -2.51
CA LEU A 52 13.77 -0.36 -3.89
C LEU A 52 13.97 1.15 -4.09
N ARG A 53 13.53 2.03 -3.16
CA ARG A 53 13.63 3.49 -3.35
C ARG A 53 15.06 4.05 -3.32
N GLY A 54 16.06 3.26 -2.92
CA GLY A 54 17.47 3.66 -2.87
C GLY A 54 18.38 2.89 -3.82
N MET A 55 17.84 2.10 -4.74
CA MET A 55 18.64 1.18 -5.55
C MET A 55 19.25 1.90 -6.75
N GLU A 56 20.58 2.07 -6.75
CA GLU A 56 21.31 2.56 -7.92
C GLU A 56 21.46 1.44 -8.95
N TRP A 57 20.52 1.40 -9.90
CA TRP A 57 20.60 0.49 -11.05
C TRP A 57 21.77 0.84 -11.94
N GLY A 58 22.46 -0.18 -12.46
CA GLY A 58 23.43 0.04 -13.53
C GLY A 58 22.76 0.62 -14.79
N SER A 59 23.34 1.64 -15.41
CA SER A 59 22.76 2.31 -16.60
C SER A 59 23.10 1.62 -17.95
N SER A 60 23.72 0.44 -17.88
CA SER A 60 24.12 -0.33 -19.06
C SER A 60 22.91 -0.78 -19.89
N SER A 61 23.15 -1.07 -21.18
CA SER A 61 22.10 -1.56 -22.08
C SER A 61 21.51 -2.90 -21.63
N ALA A 62 22.35 -3.77 -21.06
CA ALA A 62 21.93 -5.06 -20.50
C ALA A 62 21.00 -4.87 -19.28
N MET A 63 21.35 -3.98 -18.36
CA MET A 63 20.52 -3.72 -17.18
C MET A 63 19.18 -3.06 -17.54
N ARG A 64 19.19 -2.16 -18.54
CA ARG A 64 17.94 -1.60 -19.10
C ARG A 64 17.03 -2.65 -19.73
N ALA A 65 17.59 -3.75 -20.28
CA ALA A 65 16.78 -4.85 -20.78
C ALA A 65 16.11 -5.63 -19.64
N VAL A 66 16.88 -5.94 -18.58
CA VAL A 66 16.37 -6.61 -17.37
C VAL A 66 15.25 -5.78 -16.73
N GLN A 67 15.42 -4.46 -16.62
CA GLN A 67 14.40 -3.58 -16.06
C GLN A 67 13.08 -3.64 -16.85
N ARG A 68 13.15 -3.62 -18.18
CA ARG A 68 11.95 -3.75 -19.02
C ARG A 68 11.24 -5.08 -18.84
N ASP A 69 12.00 -6.17 -18.69
CA ASP A 69 11.43 -7.49 -18.44
C ASP A 69 10.78 -7.57 -17.05
N LEU A 70 11.39 -6.97 -16.02
CA LEU A 70 10.81 -6.85 -14.69
C LEU A 70 9.53 -6.01 -14.69
N GLU A 71 9.52 -4.84 -15.32
CA GLU A 71 8.32 -3.99 -15.45
C GLU A 71 7.15 -4.73 -16.12
N ARG A 72 7.46 -5.61 -17.08
CA ARG A 72 6.46 -6.41 -17.79
C ARG A 72 5.89 -7.54 -16.93
N VAL A 73 6.70 -8.13 -16.05
CA VAL A 73 6.33 -9.32 -15.27
C VAL A 73 5.83 -8.96 -13.86
N ALA A 74 6.27 -7.84 -13.30
CA ALA A 74 5.85 -7.34 -11.97
C ALA A 74 4.32 -7.29 -11.74
N PRO A 75 3.46 -6.90 -12.70
CA PRO A 75 2.01 -6.89 -12.47
C PRO A 75 1.35 -8.28 -12.59
N THR A 76 2.12 -9.34 -12.90
CA THR A 76 1.58 -10.69 -13.13
C THR A 76 1.91 -11.63 -11.96
N PRO A 77 0.99 -12.52 -11.55
CA PRO A 77 1.18 -13.42 -10.42
C PRO A 77 2.02 -14.68 -10.78
N VAL A 78 2.98 -14.56 -11.71
CA VAL A 78 3.78 -15.68 -12.20
C VAL A 78 5.10 -15.80 -11.43
N SER A 79 5.57 -17.02 -11.20
CA SER A 79 6.89 -17.25 -10.60
C SER A 79 8.00 -16.92 -11.59
N VAL A 80 8.98 -16.12 -11.17
CA VAL A 80 10.13 -15.70 -11.98
C VAL A 80 11.41 -16.33 -11.44
N LEU A 81 12.29 -16.79 -12.33
CA LEU A 81 13.62 -17.30 -11.99
C LEU A 81 14.69 -16.29 -12.46
N ILE A 82 15.50 -15.79 -11.52
CA ILE A 82 16.58 -14.85 -11.80
C ILE A 82 17.93 -15.56 -11.74
N LEU A 83 18.67 -15.57 -12.86
CA LEU A 83 19.96 -16.24 -13.01
C LEU A 83 21.12 -15.25 -13.11
N GLY A 84 22.33 -15.67 -12.70
CA GLY A 84 23.53 -14.82 -12.68
C GLY A 84 24.65 -15.40 -11.81
N GLU A 85 25.79 -14.72 -11.74
CA GLU A 85 26.89 -15.11 -10.85
C GLU A 85 26.64 -14.63 -9.41
N SER A 86 27.44 -15.10 -8.45
CA SER A 86 27.35 -14.61 -7.07
C SER A 86 27.77 -13.14 -7.00
N GLY A 87 27.00 -12.30 -6.30
CA GLY A 87 27.31 -10.88 -6.13
C GLY A 87 26.80 -9.92 -7.21
N VAL A 88 26.04 -10.39 -8.21
CA VAL A 88 25.48 -9.52 -9.28
C VAL A 88 24.17 -8.81 -8.90
N GLY A 89 23.77 -8.85 -7.62
CA GLY A 89 22.58 -8.15 -7.12
C GLY A 89 21.24 -8.85 -7.36
N LYS A 90 21.21 -10.18 -7.54
CA LYS A 90 19.96 -10.94 -7.77
C LYS A 90 18.97 -10.91 -6.61
N GLU A 91 19.48 -10.81 -5.39
CA GLU A 91 18.67 -10.68 -4.17
C GLU A 91 17.96 -9.32 -4.11
N LEU A 92 18.49 -8.31 -4.81
CA LEU A 92 17.91 -6.98 -4.87
C LEU A 92 16.75 -6.88 -5.88
N LEU A 93 16.62 -7.87 -6.78
CA LEU A 93 15.58 -7.91 -7.81
C LEU A 93 14.33 -8.69 -7.39
N ALA A 94 14.42 -9.48 -6.31
CA ALA A 94 13.41 -10.43 -5.87
C ALA A 94 12.41 -9.81 -4.88
#